data_AF-A0A0J6T5Q9-F1
#
_entry.id   AF-A0A0J6T5Q9-F1
#
_cell.length_a   1.000
_cell.length_b   1.000
_cell.length_c   1.000
_cell.angle_alpha   90.00
_cell.angle_beta   90.00
_cell.angle_gamma   90.00
#
_symmetry.space_group_name_H-M   'P 1'
#
loop_
_entity.id
_entity.type
_entity.pdbx_description
1 polymer ?
#
loop_
_entity_poly.entity_id
_entity_poly.type
_entity_poly.pdbx_seq_one_letter_code
_entity_poly.pdbx_strand_id
1 'polypeptide(L)'
;MLRLPTLLLLNGVAFTATPAIARDPVRADRFEHVDHDSLGISGQARTHDSVVAPQVATDALKVRGRPVLGLREINAGDPQYAGGVIPDCTGVGVGTDAGPALRAAAAAWVAAGPGAVLRVPAGRYRLATAIDLNLNGQAGMVFDASDATFTPDKTAFRALDFHNGLQAVIKARFVEGGPFGGWAAKQPYPVDYGAVADAVEAGGQEAIRISGITGYSVDLTAENYAGRLLRVARARSGEPTTGGIKGVIRTSRGRDLSRPRVGQSLFTDNGKNPFTGYWGHLDGLHNDFDAYAPVWRDVNDVAISYLDGAYAYNGPSLQGVGVFKGGIIYVGDIDSNARNVHFDVSPSPVTGRLSSRLSINQLTMLNAGNGLRIETPDPSARAADIRQVTMVGSGPGKGADLSFGNAATLNNAKGVLIGALVGEGYGGSLLAVTGAASDDVRVGLYAKGLSGNFTFIAPEVTGRVQLSGRMSDPIPGRSVLTVGGNTPVRLDNLDVSASNGASLINVASASNRVRWVSGSKSGTAPLYADKPPAYVAPAVELP
;
A
#
# COMPACT_ATOMS: atom_id res chain seq x y z
N MET A 1 -8.64 -64.80 -21.44
CA MET A 1 -7.29 -64.85 -22.04
C MET A 1 -6.71 -63.44 -21.96
N LEU A 2 -5.82 -63.16 -20.99
CA LEU A 2 -4.34 -63.28 -21.07
C LEU A 2 -3.75 -62.09 -21.86
N ARG A 3 -2.88 -61.19 -21.36
CA ARG A 3 -1.82 -61.23 -20.32
C ARG A 3 -1.47 -59.82 -19.77
N LEU A 4 -1.17 -59.73 -18.47
CA LEU A 4 -0.20 -58.82 -17.81
C LEU A 4 1.22 -59.52 -17.84
N PRO A 5 2.31 -59.00 -17.23
CA PRO A 5 3.03 -57.71 -17.30
C PRO A 5 4.58 -57.89 -17.35
N THR A 6 5.37 -56.81 -17.31
CA THR A 6 6.76 -56.76 -16.77
C THR A 6 7.04 -55.30 -16.40
N LEU A 7 7.02 -54.82 -15.14
CA LEU A 7 7.87 -55.04 -13.95
C LEU A 7 9.35 -54.67 -14.14
N LEU A 8 9.77 -53.52 -13.58
CA LEU A 8 11.06 -53.39 -12.92
C LEU A 8 10.95 -52.44 -11.71
N LEU A 9 11.06 -53.07 -10.53
CA LEU A 9 11.39 -52.53 -9.21
C LEU A 9 12.91 -52.18 -9.16
N LEU A 10 13.56 -51.53 -8.19
CA LEU A 10 13.30 -51.14 -6.80
C LEU A 10 14.48 -50.24 -6.33
N ASN A 11 14.23 -49.47 -5.26
CA ASN A 11 15.12 -49.06 -4.13
C ASN A 11 14.88 -47.57 -3.85
N GLY A 12 14.05 -47.18 -2.88
CA GLY A 12 14.19 -47.46 -1.43
C GLY A 12 15.03 -46.32 -0.85
N VAL A 13 14.47 -45.37 -0.09
CA VAL A 13 14.20 -45.50 1.35
C VAL A 13 12.93 -44.74 1.75
N ALA A 14 12.08 -45.42 2.52
CA ALA A 14 10.96 -44.85 3.25
C ALA A 14 11.38 -44.57 4.71
N PHE A 15 10.86 -43.50 5.30
CA PHE A 15 10.62 -43.44 6.74
C PHE A 15 9.15 -43.10 6.97
N THR A 16 8.46 -44.02 7.64
CA THR A 16 7.13 -43.87 8.21
C THR A 16 7.27 -43.72 9.73
N ALA A 17 6.58 -42.75 10.32
CA ALA A 17 5.93 -42.91 11.63
C ALA A 17 4.80 -41.89 11.79
N THR A 18 3.67 -42.41 12.25
CA THR A 18 2.31 -41.86 12.37
C THR A 18 2.11 -41.05 13.68
N PRO A 19 0.90 -40.48 13.96
CA PRO A 19 0.71 -39.26 14.76
C PRO A 19 0.38 -39.54 16.24
N ALA A 20 0.51 -38.51 17.08
CA ALA A 20 -0.09 -38.51 18.41
C ALA A 20 -0.59 -37.09 18.80
N ILE A 21 -1.83 -37.07 19.27
CA ILE A 21 -2.60 -35.94 19.82
C ILE A 21 -2.45 -35.95 21.35
N ALA A 22 -2.23 -34.79 21.96
CA ALA A 22 -2.67 -34.38 23.32
C ALA A 22 -2.42 -32.85 23.44
N ARG A 23 -3.43 -31.96 23.49
CA ARG A 23 -4.16 -31.47 24.69
C ARG A 23 -3.18 -31.21 25.86
N ASP A 24 -2.97 -29.98 26.35
CA ASP A 24 -3.95 -29.14 27.05
C ASP A 24 -3.44 -27.67 27.30
N PRO A 25 -4.23 -26.75 27.92
CA PRO A 25 -4.30 -25.32 27.58
C PRO A 25 -3.48 -24.40 28.49
N VAL A 26 -2.99 -23.28 27.94
CA VAL A 26 -2.51 -22.17 28.75
C VAL A 26 -3.68 -21.23 29.03
N ARG A 27 -4.04 -21.18 30.31
CA ARG A 27 -5.07 -20.34 30.92
C ARG A 27 -4.84 -18.86 30.62
N ALA A 28 -5.91 -18.21 30.18
CA ALA A 28 -6.16 -16.80 30.45
C ALA A 28 -6.33 -16.64 31.97
N ASP A 29 -5.62 -15.67 32.56
CA ASP A 29 -6.07 -14.85 33.69
C ASP A 29 -4.94 -13.90 34.12
N ARG A 30 -5.16 -12.60 33.87
CA ARG A 30 -4.78 -11.41 34.66
C ARG A 30 -4.56 -10.21 33.74
N PHE A 31 -5.67 -9.52 33.47
CA PHE A 31 -5.65 -8.08 33.24
C PHE A 31 -5.33 -7.43 34.60
N GLU A 32 -4.11 -6.93 34.77
CA GLU A 32 -3.83 -5.92 35.77
C GLU A 32 -3.95 -4.55 35.10
N HIS A 33 -4.77 -3.71 35.75
CA HIS A 33 -4.94 -2.28 35.54
C HIS A 33 -3.59 -1.61 35.26
N VAL A 34 -3.47 -0.92 34.13
CA VAL A 34 -2.48 0.14 33.99
C VAL A 34 -3.26 1.44 33.99
N ASP A 35 -3.09 2.17 35.09
CA ASP A 35 -3.69 3.47 35.34
C ASP A 35 -3.40 4.45 34.20
N HIS A 36 -4.49 5.04 33.71
CA HIS A 36 -4.51 6.20 32.84
C HIS A 36 -4.05 7.42 33.63
N ASP A 37 -2.75 7.76 33.63
CA ASP A 37 -2.30 9.11 34.03
C ASP A 37 -0.83 9.47 33.65
N SER A 38 -0.34 9.01 32.49
CA SER A 38 0.96 9.50 31.98
C SER A 38 1.09 9.51 30.44
N LEU A 39 0.09 10.04 29.74
CA LEU A 39 0.27 10.54 28.37
C LEU A 39 0.59 12.04 28.40
N GLY A 40 1.81 12.33 28.84
CA GLY A 40 2.47 13.61 28.60
C GLY A 40 2.70 13.77 27.12
N ILE A 41 1.79 14.48 26.46
CA ILE A 41 1.94 14.95 25.09
C ILE A 41 3.05 16.02 25.09
N SER A 42 4.23 15.62 24.64
CA SER A 42 5.24 16.54 24.10
C SER A 42 5.79 15.94 22.81
N GLY A 43 5.56 16.65 21.71
CA GLY A 43 6.10 16.29 20.40
C GLY A 43 7.62 16.22 20.45
N GLN A 44 8.15 15.01 20.26
CA GLN A 44 9.44 14.79 19.64
C GLN A 44 9.31 13.52 18.81
N ALA A 45 9.31 13.69 17.49
CA ALA A 45 9.66 12.63 16.56
C ALA A 45 11.07 12.15 16.95
N ARG A 46 11.14 11.06 17.73
CA ARG A 46 12.39 10.33 17.89
C ARG A 46 12.61 9.59 16.59
N THR A 47 13.45 10.18 15.75
CA THR A 47 14.14 9.49 14.67
C THR A 47 14.84 8.28 15.26
N HIS A 48 14.27 7.09 15.04
CA HIS A 48 15.02 5.85 15.19
C HIS A 48 15.96 5.70 13.99
N ASP A 49 16.94 6.60 13.92
CA ASP A 49 18.16 6.38 13.17
C ASP A 49 19.05 5.46 14.01
N SER A 50 18.97 4.16 13.77
CA SER A 50 20.03 3.24 14.20
C SER A 50 20.11 2.03 13.29
N VAL A 51 20.99 2.15 12.29
CA VAL A 51 21.92 1.12 11.83
C VAL A 51 21.32 -0.27 11.55
N VAL A 52 20.65 -0.40 10.40
CA VAL A 52 20.82 -1.60 9.57
C VAL A 52 21.21 -1.09 8.18
N ALA A 53 22.50 -0.81 8.01
CA ALA A 53 23.06 -0.65 6.67
C ALA A 53 22.74 -1.92 5.87
N PRO A 54 22.20 -1.84 4.65
CA PRO A 54 21.79 -3.04 3.93
C PRO A 54 23.04 -3.81 3.49
N GLN A 55 23.35 -4.88 4.22
CA GLN A 55 24.23 -5.98 3.82
C GLN A 55 23.74 -6.70 2.53
N VAL A 56 22.58 -6.27 2.01
CA VAL A 56 21.89 -6.78 0.81
C VAL A 56 22.66 -6.50 -0.48
N ALA A 57 23.51 -5.45 -0.53
CA ALA A 57 24.30 -5.16 -1.74
C ALA A 57 25.38 -6.22 -2.00
N THR A 58 25.85 -6.93 -0.97
CA THR A 58 26.92 -7.93 -1.11
C THR A 58 26.39 -9.34 -1.34
N ASP A 59 25.18 -9.67 -0.85
CA ASP A 59 24.62 -11.00 -1.00
C ASP A 59 23.91 -11.23 -2.35
N ALA A 60 23.55 -10.16 -3.08
CA ALA A 60 23.11 -10.26 -4.47
C ALA A 60 24.23 -10.72 -5.44
N LEU A 61 25.49 -10.72 -5.01
CA LEU A 61 26.66 -11.01 -5.85
C LEU A 61 27.17 -12.46 -5.76
N LYS A 62 26.48 -13.37 -5.06
CA LYS A 62 26.87 -14.79 -4.95
C LYS A 62 26.03 -15.70 -5.84
N VAL A 63 26.31 -15.72 -7.14
CA VAL A 63 25.87 -16.82 -8.01
C VAL A 63 26.94 -17.93 -7.96
N ARG A 64 26.61 -19.06 -7.30
CA ARG A 64 27.37 -20.33 -7.33
C ARG A 64 28.83 -20.31 -6.81
N GLY A 65 29.09 -19.65 -5.69
CA GLY A 65 30.34 -19.88 -4.93
C GLY A 65 31.65 -19.57 -5.67
N ARG A 66 31.61 -18.77 -6.75
CA ARG A 66 32.80 -18.22 -7.41
C ARG A 66 32.86 -16.71 -7.15
N PRO A 67 34.01 -16.14 -6.77
CA PRO A 67 34.17 -14.69 -6.69
C PRO A 67 33.87 -14.06 -8.05
N VAL A 68 33.08 -12.98 -8.08
CA VAL A 68 32.95 -12.15 -9.28
C VAL A 68 34.31 -11.50 -9.52
N LEU A 69 35.03 -11.97 -10.54
CA LEU A 69 36.25 -11.39 -11.05
C LEU A 69 35.99 -9.91 -11.41
N GLY A 70 36.68 -8.99 -10.73
CA GLY A 70 36.83 -7.55 -11.03
C GLY A 70 35.61 -6.84 -11.61
N LEU A 71 34.76 -6.25 -10.76
CA LEU A 71 33.74 -5.29 -11.19
C LEU A 71 34.44 -4.17 -11.99
N ARG A 72 34.10 -4.04 -13.27
CA ARG A 72 34.59 -2.93 -14.10
C ARG A 72 33.78 -1.69 -13.73
N GLU A 73 34.43 -0.75 -13.06
CA GLU A 73 33.83 0.51 -12.67
C GLU A 73 34.03 1.56 -13.77
N ILE A 74 32.94 2.20 -14.19
CA ILE A 74 32.92 3.36 -15.08
C ILE A 74 32.53 4.56 -14.24
N ASN A 75 33.40 5.57 -14.21
CA ASN A 75 33.15 6.82 -13.49
C ASN A 75 32.61 7.88 -14.45
N ALA A 76 31.36 8.32 -14.25
CA ALA A 76 30.72 9.31 -15.10
C ALA A 76 31.41 10.69 -15.07
N GLY A 77 32.25 10.96 -14.06
CA GLY A 77 33.04 12.19 -13.95
C GLY A 77 34.29 12.22 -14.83
N ASP A 78 34.67 11.11 -15.46
CA ASP A 78 35.89 11.10 -16.28
C ASP A 78 35.73 12.00 -17.52
N PRO A 79 36.70 12.89 -17.82
CA PRO A 79 36.61 13.82 -18.95
C PRO A 79 36.42 13.16 -20.33
N GLN A 80 36.78 11.88 -20.46
CA GLN A 80 36.60 11.10 -21.69
C GLN A 80 35.11 10.91 -22.08
N TYR A 81 34.18 11.04 -21.13
CA TYR A 81 32.75 10.89 -21.37
C TYR A 81 32.09 12.24 -21.62
N ALA A 82 32.36 12.82 -22.80
CA ALA A 82 31.83 14.13 -23.22
C ALA A 82 32.14 15.26 -22.23
N GLY A 83 33.36 15.27 -21.65
CA GLY A 83 33.79 16.26 -20.66
C GLY A 83 33.48 15.90 -19.21
N GLY A 84 32.80 14.76 -18.98
CA GLY A 84 32.41 14.29 -17.64
C GLY A 84 31.19 15.02 -17.10
N VAL A 85 30.53 14.42 -16.10
CA VAL A 85 29.43 15.09 -15.40
C VAL A 85 29.96 16.23 -14.51
N ILE A 86 29.35 17.41 -14.60
CA ILE A 86 29.78 18.59 -13.84
C ILE A 86 28.77 18.88 -12.71
N PRO A 87 29.18 18.89 -11.43
CA PRO A 87 28.28 19.09 -10.29
C PRO A 87 28.02 20.57 -9.99
N ASP A 88 27.62 21.35 -10.99
CA ASP A 88 27.42 22.81 -10.90
C ASP A 88 25.94 23.23 -10.75
N CYS A 89 25.03 22.27 -10.58
CA CYS A 89 23.61 22.57 -10.48
C CYS A 89 23.27 23.20 -9.12
N THR A 90 22.69 24.39 -9.15
CA THR A 90 22.24 25.12 -7.95
C THR A 90 20.72 25.18 -7.83
N GLY A 91 19.98 24.71 -8.85
CA GLY A 91 18.52 24.75 -8.88
C GLY A 91 17.95 24.29 -10.22
N VAL A 92 16.62 24.28 -10.32
CA VAL A 92 15.88 23.89 -11.53
C VAL A 92 16.27 24.78 -12.72
N GLY A 93 16.68 24.18 -13.83
CA GLY A 93 17.11 24.92 -15.03
C GLY A 93 18.49 25.58 -14.94
N VAL A 94 19.23 25.40 -13.84
CA VAL A 94 20.53 26.04 -13.60
C VAL A 94 21.64 24.99 -13.51
N GLY A 95 22.77 25.27 -14.18
CA GLY A 95 23.92 24.37 -14.29
C GLY A 95 24.02 23.70 -15.66
N THR A 96 25.09 22.94 -15.84
CA THR A 96 25.39 22.17 -17.04
C THR A 96 24.51 20.92 -17.09
N ASP A 97 23.93 20.59 -18.25
CA ASP A 97 23.15 19.35 -18.43
C ASP A 97 24.09 18.14 -18.33
N ALA A 98 23.88 17.28 -17.33
CA ALA A 98 24.65 16.04 -17.17
C ALA A 98 24.24 14.95 -18.17
N GLY A 99 23.12 15.13 -18.88
CA GLY A 99 22.57 14.19 -19.86
C GLY A 99 23.58 13.62 -20.86
N PRO A 100 24.29 14.45 -21.64
CA PRO A 100 25.27 13.98 -22.62
C PRO A 100 26.40 13.14 -22.03
N ALA A 101 26.99 13.58 -20.90
CA ALA A 101 28.09 12.88 -20.24
C ALA A 101 27.63 11.53 -19.65
N LEU A 102 26.46 11.51 -18.99
CA LEU A 102 25.86 10.28 -18.47
C LEU A 102 25.54 9.27 -19.58
N ARG A 103 25.04 9.71 -20.74
CA ARG A 103 24.81 8.82 -21.90
C ARG A 103 26.12 8.20 -22.42
N ALA A 104 27.17 9.01 -22.53
CA ALA A 104 28.49 8.52 -22.96
C ALA A 104 29.06 7.49 -21.97
N ALA A 105 28.99 7.78 -20.66
CA ALA A 105 29.41 6.85 -19.61
C ALA A 105 28.56 5.58 -19.58
N ALA A 106 27.24 5.68 -19.79
CA ALA A 106 26.33 4.53 -19.85
C ALA A 106 26.65 3.61 -21.04
N ALA A 107 27.02 4.15 -22.20
CA ALA A 107 27.46 3.33 -23.32
C ALA A 107 28.72 2.52 -22.98
N ALA A 108 29.69 3.13 -22.30
CA ALA A 108 30.90 2.44 -21.83
C ALA A 108 30.59 1.40 -20.74
N TRP A 109 29.67 1.72 -19.84
CA TRP A 109 29.19 0.81 -18.79
C TRP A 109 28.57 -0.46 -19.37
N VAL A 110 27.69 -0.33 -20.36
CA VAL A 110 27.10 -1.48 -21.05
C VAL A 110 28.14 -2.24 -21.87
N ALA A 111 29.10 -1.55 -22.49
CA ALA A 111 30.21 -2.22 -23.19
C ALA A 111 31.15 -2.99 -22.24
N ALA A 112 31.23 -2.58 -20.97
CA ALA A 112 32.04 -3.27 -19.96
C ALA A 112 31.51 -4.67 -19.61
N GLY A 113 30.20 -4.90 -19.79
CA GLY A 113 29.55 -6.20 -19.69
C GLY A 113 28.88 -6.47 -18.34
N PRO A 114 28.38 -7.71 -18.12
CA PRO A 114 27.65 -8.10 -16.92
C PRO A 114 28.41 -7.80 -15.63
N GLY A 115 27.68 -7.30 -14.61
CA GLY A 115 28.26 -6.92 -13.33
C GLY A 115 28.98 -5.57 -13.32
N ALA A 116 29.05 -4.83 -14.43
CA ALA A 116 29.70 -3.53 -14.44
C ALA A 116 28.97 -2.51 -13.54
N VAL A 117 29.71 -1.54 -13.04
CA VAL A 117 29.20 -0.47 -12.17
C VAL A 117 29.38 0.87 -12.86
N LEU A 118 28.29 1.64 -13.00
CA LEU A 118 28.34 3.05 -13.38
C LEU A 118 28.23 3.90 -12.11
N ARG A 119 29.34 4.52 -11.72
CA ARG A 119 29.39 5.43 -10.57
C ARG A 119 29.20 6.87 -11.04
N VAL A 120 28.27 7.57 -10.41
CA VAL A 120 28.14 9.03 -10.54
C VAL A 120 28.79 9.68 -9.32
N PRO A 121 29.81 10.55 -9.50
CA PRO A 121 30.48 11.20 -8.37
C PRO A 121 29.55 12.02 -7.51
N ALA A 122 30.02 12.34 -6.29
CA ALA A 122 29.29 13.21 -5.40
C ALA A 122 29.07 14.61 -6.00
N GLY A 123 27.84 15.13 -5.87
CA GLY A 123 27.50 16.46 -6.37
C GLY A 123 26.05 16.60 -6.78
N ARG A 124 25.67 17.82 -7.18
CA ARG A 124 24.32 18.12 -7.68
C ARG A 124 24.37 18.35 -9.19
N TYR A 125 23.53 17.63 -9.93
CA TYR A 125 23.53 17.60 -11.39
C TYR A 125 22.17 18.00 -11.96
N ARG A 126 22.19 18.86 -12.97
CA ARG A 126 20.99 19.20 -13.73
C ARG A 126 20.74 18.13 -14.78
N LEU A 127 19.49 17.72 -14.95
CA LEU A 127 19.07 16.84 -16.04
C LEU A 127 18.03 17.57 -16.90
N ALA A 128 18.46 18.09 -18.04
CA ALA A 128 17.57 18.77 -18.98
C ALA A 128 16.97 17.81 -20.02
N THR A 129 17.62 16.67 -20.23
CA THR A 129 17.25 15.70 -21.26
C THR A 129 17.08 14.29 -20.70
N ALA A 130 16.13 13.55 -21.26
CA ALA A 130 15.91 12.15 -20.90
C ALA A 130 17.12 11.29 -21.30
N ILE A 131 17.50 10.36 -20.43
CA ILE A 131 18.59 9.41 -20.65
C ILE A 131 17.99 8.01 -20.79
N ASP A 132 18.19 7.39 -21.95
CA ASP A 132 17.82 6.00 -22.20
C ASP A 132 18.98 5.07 -21.80
N LEU A 133 18.72 4.18 -20.84
CA LEU A 133 19.68 3.27 -20.23
C LEU A 133 19.28 1.82 -20.56
N ASN A 134 19.58 1.42 -21.79
CA ASN A 134 19.40 0.05 -22.27
C ASN A 134 20.51 -0.87 -21.73
N LEU A 135 20.15 -1.83 -20.88
CA LEU A 135 21.10 -2.78 -20.29
C LEU A 135 21.46 -3.94 -21.22
N ASN A 136 20.92 -3.99 -22.45
CA ASN A 136 21.24 -4.97 -23.50
C ASN A 136 21.17 -6.44 -23.05
N GLY A 137 20.18 -6.77 -22.21
CA GLY A 137 19.97 -8.11 -21.65
C GLY A 137 21.02 -8.53 -20.61
N GLN A 138 21.90 -7.61 -20.18
CA GLN A 138 22.97 -7.91 -19.24
C GLN A 138 22.44 -8.09 -17.81
N ALA A 139 23.16 -8.93 -17.07
CA ALA A 139 22.84 -9.26 -15.68
C ALA A 139 23.74 -8.51 -14.69
N GLY A 140 23.20 -8.15 -13.53
CA GLY A 140 24.00 -7.65 -12.40
C GLY A 140 24.51 -6.22 -12.56
N MET A 141 23.93 -5.45 -13.49
CA MET A 141 24.36 -4.07 -13.78
C MET A 141 24.01 -3.15 -12.60
N VAL A 142 24.98 -2.35 -12.13
CA VAL A 142 24.80 -1.42 -11.01
C VAL A 142 24.90 0.03 -11.48
N PHE A 143 23.84 0.81 -11.27
CA PHE A 143 23.85 2.27 -11.34
C PHE A 143 23.94 2.83 -9.93
N ASP A 144 25.10 3.41 -9.59
CA ASP A 144 25.40 3.93 -8.26
C ASP A 144 25.54 5.44 -8.29
N ALA A 145 24.45 6.13 -7.96
CA ALA A 145 24.38 7.57 -7.77
C ALA A 145 23.99 7.92 -6.33
N SER A 146 24.42 7.12 -5.34
CA SER A 146 24.07 7.33 -3.93
C SER A 146 24.57 8.67 -3.36
N ASP A 147 25.73 9.13 -3.84
CA ASP A 147 26.35 10.37 -3.39
C ASP A 147 26.00 11.57 -4.30
N ALA A 148 25.33 11.30 -5.41
CA ALA A 148 24.88 12.29 -6.38
C ALA A 148 23.43 12.69 -6.12
N THR A 149 23.07 13.91 -6.49
CA THR A 149 21.70 14.40 -6.47
C THR A 149 21.33 14.96 -7.84
N PHE A 150 20.21 14.53 -8.39
CA PHE A 150 19.70 15.01 -9.67
C PHE A 150 18.59 16.03 -9.48
N THR A 151 18.61 17.09 -10.29
CA THR A 151 17.49 18.05 -10.43
C THR A 151 17.02 18.04 -11.87
N PRO A 152 15.97 17.27 -12.19
CA PRO A 152 15.37 17.27 -13.52
C PRO A 152 14.67 18.59 -13.83
N ASP A 153 14.89 19.13 -15.03
CA ASP A 153 14.18 20.33 -15.47
C ASP A 153 12.68 20.09 -15.59
N LYS A 154 11.89 21.18 -15.58
CA LYS A 154 10.42 21.10 -15.73
C LYS A 154 9.99 20.45 -17.05
N THR A 155 10.83 20.50 -18.07
CA THR A 155 10.63 19.88 -19.40
C THR A 155 11.22 18.48 -19.50
N ALA A 156 12.03 18.05 -18.52
CA ALA A 156 12.57 16.70 -18.47
C ALA A 156 11.50 15.78 -17.85
N PHE A 157 10.53 15.45 -18.68
CA PHE A 157 9.36 14.61 -18.39
C PHE A 157 9.75 13.20 -17.91
N ARG A 158 10.82 12.61 -18.45
CA ARG A 158 11.46 11.39 -17.93
C ARG A 158 12.95 11.65 -17.77
N ALA A 159 13.53 11.47 -16.58
CA ALA A 159 14.96 11.73 -16.40
C ALA A 159 15.82 10.52 -16.78
N LEU A 160 15.54 9.35 -16.22
CA LEU A 160 16.27 8.09 -16.48
C LEU A 160 15.29 6.98 -16.89
N ASP A 161 15.56 6.30 -18.01
CA ASP A 161 14.77 5.16 -18.51
C ASP A 161 15.63 3.88 -18.50
N PHE A 162 15.50 3.05 -17.47
CA PHE A 162 16.21 1.78 -17.37
C PHE A 162 15.40 0.68 -18.04
N HIS A 163 16.01 -0.01 -19.01
CA HIS A 163 15.33 -1.13 -19.66
C HIS A 163 16.22 -2.26 -20.14
N ASN A 164 15.55 -3.39 -20.46
CA ASN A 164 16.15 -4.57 -21.08
C ASN A 164 17.33 -5.16 -20.30
N GLY A 165 17.10 -5.67 -19.09
CA GLY A 165 18.17 -6.20 -18.23
C GLY A 165 17.71 -7.23 -17.20
N LEU A 166 18.67 -7.75 -16.42
CA LEU A 166 18.44 -8.76 -15.39
C LEU A 166 19.19 -8.38 -14.10
N GLN A 167 18.60 -8.58 -12.94
CA GLN A 167 19.27 -8.41 -11.63
C GLN A 167 19.97 -7.05 -11.45
N ALA A 168 19.30 -5.96 -11.84
CA ALA A 168 19.89 -4.62 -11.78
C ALA A 168 19.85 -4.02 -10.37
N VAL A 169 20.80 -3.15 -10.05
CA VAL A 169 20.80 -2.34 -8.82
C VAL A 169 20.78 -0.87 -9.21
N ILE A 170 19.81 -0.11 -8.71
CA ILE A 170 19.61 1.30 -9.06
C ILE A 170 19.55 2.11 -7.77
N LYS A 171 20.52 3.00 -7.57
CA LYS A 171 20.56 3.94 -6.45
C LYS A 171 20.58 5.37 -6.98
N ALA A 172 19.64 6.21 -6.54
CA ALA A 172 19.56 7.59 -7.00
C ALA A 172 18.81 8.50 -6.02
N ARG A 173 19.21 9.77 -5.99
CA ARG A 173 18.52 10.83 -5.27
C ARG A 173 18.07 11.94 -6.22
N PHE A 174 16.84 12.40 -6.05
CA PHE A 174 16.26 13.52 -6.80
C PHE A 174 15.87 14.65 -5.84
N VAL A 175 16.18 15.89 -6.20
CA VAL A 175 15.84 17.06 -5.39
C VAL A 175 15.35 18.18 -6.31
N GLU A 176 14.19 18.75 -5.96
CA GLU A 176 13.50 19.78 -6.75
C GLU A 176 13.24 19.36 -8.20
N GLY A 177 12.62 20.24 -8.98
CA GLY A 177 12.37 20.00 -10.40
C GLY A 177 11.02 19.33 -10.67
N GLY A 178 10.89 18.76 -11.86
CA GLY A 178 9.64 18.21 -12.35
C GLY A 178 8.59 19.29 -12.71
N PRO A 179 7.48 18.88 -13.35
CA PRO A 179 6.47 19.81 -13.83
C PRO A 179 5.61 20.34 -12.67
N PHE A 180 5.81 21.60 -12.29
CA PHE A 180 5.01 22.31 -11.28
C PHE A 180 4.61 23.70 -11.74
N GLY A 181 3.30 23.97 -11.71
CA GLY A 181 2.68 25.24 -12.09
C GLY A 181 2.57 26.26 -10.95
N GLY A 182 2.85 25.86 -9.70
CA GLY A 182 2.71 26.70 -8.51
C GLY A 182 1.35 26.52 -7.82
N TRP A 183 1.29 26.82 -6.51
CA TRP A 183 0.07 26.64 -5.71
C TRP A 183 -1.09 27.56 -6.11
N ALA A 184 -0.81 28.68 -6.77
CA ALA A 184 -1.83 29.58 -7.30
C ALA A 184 -2.40 29.10 -8.65
N ALA A 185 -1.79 28.11 -9.30
CA ALA A 185 -2.33 27.56 -10.53
C ALA A 185 -3.61 26.77 -10.24
N LYS A 186 -4.55 26.79 -11.19
CA LYS A 186 -5.79 26.00 -11.12
C LYS A 186 -5.51 24.51 -10.90
N GLN A 187 -4.40 24.02 -11.45
CA GLN A 187 -3.85 22.68 -11.24
C GLN A 187 -2.35 22.84 -10.94
N PRO A 188 -1.93 22.77 -9.67
CA PRO A 188 -0.52 22.93 -9.30
C PRO A 188 0.39 21.87 -9.91
N TYR A 189 -0.12 20.64 -10.03
CA TYR A 189 0.48 19.54 -10.76
C TYR A 189 -0.18 19.40 -12.13
N PRO A 190 0.56 18.99 -13.17
CA PRO A 190 0.03 18.89 -14.53
C PRO A 190 -1.08 17.84 -14.69
N VAL A 191 -1.12 16.84 -13.81
CA VAL A 191 -2.16 15.79 -13.80
C VAL A 191 -2.44 15.25 -12.40
N ASP A 192 -3.50 14.47 -12.32
CA ASP A 192 -3.75 13.51 -11.25
C ASP A 192 -2.83 12.29 -11.43
N TYR A 193 -1.75 12.24 -10.66
CA TYR A 193 -0.79 11.12 -10.67
C TYR A 193 -1.39 9.81 -10.13
N GLY A 194 -2.52 9.85 -9.41
CA GLY A 194 -3.25 8.66 -8.96
C GLY A 194 -4.10 8.02 -10.07
N ALA A 195 -4.54 8.81 -11.05
CA ALA A 195 -5.36 8.32 -12.15
C ALA A 195 -4.52 8.03 -13.42
N VAL A 196 -3.58 8.91 -13.75
CA VAL A 196 -2.95 8.97 -15.06
C VAL A 196 -1.55 8.34 -15.05
N ALA A 197 -1.35 7.37 -15.94
CA ALA A 197 -0.04 6.76 -16.17
C ALA A 197 0.87 7.69 -17.00
N ASP A 198 0.32 8.27 -18.08
CA ASP A 198 0.96 9.20 -19.01
C ASP A 198 0.07 10.41 -19.26
N ALA A 199 0.56 11.61 -18.92
CA ALA A 199 -0.18 12.85 -19.04
C ALA A 199 -0.11 13.54 -20.40
N VAL A 200 0.95 13.24 -21.15
CA VAL A 200 1.30 13.91 -22.40
C VAL A 200 1.62 12.85 -23.43
N GLU A 201 1.23 13.12 -24.67
CA GLU A 201 1.39 12.23 -25.83
C GLU A 201 2.87 11.82 -26.07
N ALA A 202 3.84 12.61 -25.55
CA ALA A 202 5.27 12.32 -25.61
C ALA A 202 5.81 11.45 -24.44
N GLY A 203 4.98 11.11 -23.44
CA GLY A 203 5.36 10.29 -22.29
C GLY A 203 6.24 10.99 -21.23
N GLY A 204 6.23 10.45 -20.01
CA GLY A 204 7.14 10.82 -18.92
C GLY A 204 6.57 11.84 -17.95
N GLN A 205 6.44 11.45 -16.69
CA GLN A 205 6.46 12.41 -15.56
C GLN A 205 7.29 11.85 -14.41
N GLU A 206 8.12 10.86 -14.73
CA GLU A 206 8.85 10.08 -13.77
C GLU A 206 10.34 10.45 -13.78
N ALA A 207 10.93 10.59 -12.59
CA ALA A 207 12.36 10.69 -12.48
C ALA A 207 13.02 9.40 -13.02
N ILE A 208 12.46 8.24 -12.66
CA ILE A 208 12.91 6.93 -13.13
C ILE A 208 11.75 6.15 -13.73
N ARG A 209 11.96 5.64 -14.94
CA ARG A 209 11.18 4.55 -15.51
C ARG A 209 11.98 3.25 -15.49
N ILE A 210 11.33 2.15 -15.13
CA ILE A 210 11.84 0.80 -15.27
C ILE A 210 10.88 0.01 -16.14
N SER A 211 11.39 -0.60 -17.22
CA SER A 211 10.65 -1.55 -18.05
C SER A 211 11.57 -2.63 -18.58
N GLY A 212 11.12 -3.86 -18.75
CA GLY A 212 11.97 -4.88 -19.36
C GLY A 212 13.12 -5.34 -18.46
N ILE A 213 12.97 -5.27 -17.14
CA ILE A 213 14.00 -5.69 -16.18
C ILE A 213 13.44 -6.74 -15.22
N THR A 214 14.05 -7.93 -15.19
CA THR A 214 13.68 -9.01 -14.26
C THR A 214 14.65 -9.09 -13.08
N GLY A 215 14.11 -8.96 -11.87
CA GLY A 215 14.87 -8.88 -10.63
C GLY A 215 15.61 -7.56 -10.57
N TYR A 216 15.22 -6.64 -9.71
CA TYR A 216 15.98 -5.41 -9.52
C TYR A 216 15.83 -4.88 -8.11
N SER A 217 16.89 -4.26 -7.60
CA SER A 217 16.90 -3.59 -6.31
C SER A 217 16.95 -2.09 -6.52
N VAL A 218 16.12 -1.36 -5.78
CA VAL A 218 16.09 0.09 -5.80
C VAL A 218 16.43 0.67 -4.43
N ASP A 219 17.19 1.76 -4.42
CA ASP A 219 17.32 2.65 -3.27
C ASP A 219 17.15 4.08 -3.78
N LEU A 220 15.89 4.52 -3.78
CA LEU A 220 15.50 5.77 -4.42
C LEU A 220 15.06 6.77 -3.37
N THR A 221 15.53 8.00 -3.52
CA THR A 221 15.12 9.11 -2.66
C THR A 221 14.64 10.30 -3.48
N ALA A 222 13.59 10.98 -3.06
CA ALA A 222 13.16 12.25 -3.64
C ALA A 222 12.78 13.28 -2.58
N GLU A 223 13.18 14.54 -2.80
CA GLU A 223 12.83 15.67 -1.93
C GLU A 223 12.32 16.84 -2.76
N ASN A 224 11.12 17.35 -2.47
CA ASN A 224 10.50 18.47 -3.21
C ASN A 224 10.42 18.27 -4.74
N TYR A 225 10.45 17.04 -5.23
CA TYR A 225 10.40 16.74 -6.66
C TYR A 225 8.95 16.68 -7.14
N ALA A 226 8.50 17.66 -7.91
CA ALA A 226 7.09 17.79 -8.28
C ALA A 226 6.57 16.75 -9.31
N GLY A 227 7.36 15.72 -9.60
CA GLY A 227 7.00 14.60 -10.47
C GLY A 227 6.78 13.30 -9.70
N ARG A 228 6.65 12.23 -10.47
CA ARG A 228 6.63 10.86 -9.96
C ARG A 228 8.05 10.35 -9.78
N LEU A 229 8.44 9.79 -8.64
CA LEU A 229 9.81 9.28 -8.48
C LEU A 229 10.04 8.03 -9.34
N LEU A 230 9.21 7.00 -9.21
CA LEU A 230 9.36 5.75 -9.94
C LEU A 230 8.09 5.38 -10.71
N ARG A 231 8.25 5.04 -11.99
CA ARG A 231 7.27 4.26 -12.75
C ARG A 231 7.83 2.90 -13.13
N VAL A 232 7.09 1.85 -12.79
CA VAL A 232 7.36 0.49 -13.25
C VAL A 232 6.37 0.16 -14.36
N ALA A 233 6.86 0.09 -15.60
CA ALA A 233 6.03 -0.10 -16.78
C ALA A 233 6.24 -1.49 -17.39
N ARG A 234 5.26 -1.91 -18.19
CA ARG A 234 5.37 -3.10 -19.04
C ARG A 234 6.64 -3.09 -19.89
N ALA A 235 7.26 -4.26 -20.01
CA ALA A 235 8.36 -4.53 -20.94
C ALA A 235 7.99 -4.23 -22.41
N ARG A 236 8.95 -3.72 -23.18
CA ARG A 236 8.79 -3.53 -24.63
C ARG A 236 8.89 -4.88 -25.34
N SER A 237 8.55 -4.92 -26.63
CA SER A 237 8.64 -6.15 -27.42
C SER A 237 10.09 -6.64 -27.48
N GLY A 238 10.32 -7.92 -27.18
CA GLY A 238 11.66 -8.53 -27.19
C GLY A 238 12.45 -8.38 -25.88
N GLU A 239 11.96 -7.61 -24.91
CA GLU A 239 12.58 -7.45 -23.60
C GLU A 239 12.09 -8.52 -22.59
N PRO A 240 12.86 -8.84 -21.54
CA PRO A 240 12.38 -9.73 -20.48
C PRO A 240 11.22 -9.08 -19.72
N THR A 241 10.48 -9.85 -18.92
CA THR A 241 9.34 -9.28 -18.18
C THR A 241 9.82 -8.30 -17.09
N THR A 242 9.14 -7.17 -16.92
CA THR A 242 9.40 -6.25 -15.80
C THR A 242 8.90 -6.87 -14.50
N GLY A 243 9.75 -7.05 -13.50
CA GLY A 243 9.32 -7.55 -12.20
C GLY A 243 10.46 -7.94 -11.27
N GLY A 244 10.13 -8.49 -10.11
CA GLY A 244 11.07 -8.82 -9.05
C GLY A 244 11.71 -7.62 -8.37
N ILE A 245 10.97 -6.52 -8.17
CA ILE A 245 11.46 -5.36 -7.40
C ILE A 245 11.82 -5.75 -5.96
N LYS A 246 12.87 -5.12 -5.41
CA LYS A 246 13.32 -5.14 -4.02
C LYS A 246 13.88 -3.78 -3.58
N GLY A 247 14.13 -3.61 -2.28
CA GLY A 247 14.76 -2.42 -1.74
C GLY A 247 13.76 -1.40 -1.21
N VAL A 248 14.14 -0.11 -1.24
CA VAL A 248 13.42 0.96 -0.53
C VAL A 248 13.24 2.18 -1.41
N ILE A 249 12.09 2.83 -1.26
CA ILE A 249 11.79 4.14 -1.85
C ILE A 249 11.46 5.09 -0.70
N ARG A 250 12.09 6.27 -0.70
CA ARG A 250 11.83 7.33 0.29
C ARG A 250 11.51 8.64 -0.40
N THR A 251 10.47 9.31 0.03
CA THR A 251 10.16 10.67 -0.39
C THR A 251 10.02 11.55 0.83
N SER A 252 10.38 12.82 0.68
CA SER A 252 10.27 13.81 1.74
C SER A 252 9.89 15.18 1.23
N ARG A 253 9.28 15.97 2.11
CA ARG A 253 9.01 17.38 1.88
C ARG A 253 10.03 18.23 2.62
N GLY A 254 10.54 19.25 1.95
CA GLY A 254 11.37 20.28 2.57
C GLY A 254 10.59 21.14 3.55
N ARG A 255 11.31 21.81 4.46
CA ARG A 255 10.70 22.72 5.46
C ARG A 255 10.02 23.93 4.84
N ASP A 256 10.48 24.37 3.67
CA ASP A 256 9.88 25.47 2.92
C ASP A 256 8.59 24.99 2.24
N LEU A 257 7.46 25.27 2.87
CA LEU A 257 6.14 24.85 2.39
C LEU A 257 5.72 25.53 1.08
N SER A 258 6.42 26.58 0.63
CA SER A 258 6.20 27.19 -0.68
C SER A 258 6.70 26.31 -1.84
N ARG A 259 7.59 25.36 -1.54
CA ARG A 259 8.06 24.36 -2.51
C ARG A 259 7.00 23.29 -2.76
N PRO A 260 7.00 22.68 -3.96
CA PRO A 260 6.14 21.55 -4.23
C PRO A 260 6.47 20.38 -3.31
N ARG A 261 5.46 19.55 -3.06
CA ARG A 261 5.65 18.23 -2.46
C ARG A 261 6.17 17.28 -3.52
N VAL A 262 6.60 16.09 -3.11
CA VAL A 262 6.82 15.03 -4.09
C VAL A 262 5.48 14.67 -4.74
N GLY A 263 5.44 14.60 -6.07
CA GLY A 263 4.20 14.34 -6.80
C GLY A 263 3.62 12.96 -6.46
N GLN A 264 4.43 11.92 -6.64
CA GLN A 264 4.07 10.53 -6.28
C GLN A 264 5.33 9.68 -6.15
N SER A 265 5.47 8.85 -5.13
CA SER A 265 6.64 7.96 -5.02
C SER A 265 6.69 6.86 -6.08
N LEU A 266 5.56 6.19 -6.35
CA LEU A 266 5.51 4.98 -7.17
C LEU A 266 4.21 4.89 -7.98
N PHE A 267 4.35 4.50 -9.24
CA PHE A 267 3.25 4.03 -10.05
C PHE A 267 3.67 2.78 -10.81
N THR A 268 2.79 1.78 -10.86
CA THR A 268 3.03 0.57 -11.64
C THR A 268 1.86 0.29 -12.57
N ASP A 269 2.16 0.07 -13.85
CA ASP A 269 1.19 -0.33 -14.86
C ASP A 269 1.73 -1.37 -15.85
N ASN A 270 1.03 -2.51 -15.94
CA ASN A 270 1.30 -3.54 -16.95
C ASN A 270 0.42 -3.41 -18.21
N GLY A 271 -0.35 -2.31 -18.33
CA GLY A 271 -1.23 -2.04 -19.47
C GLY A 271 -2.32 -3.10 -19.66
N LYS A 272 -2.78 -3.29 -20.91
CA LYS A 272 -3.93 -4.15 -21.24
C LYS A 272 -3.67 -5.67 -21.18
N ASN A 273 -2.45 -6.13 -20.88
CA ASN A 273 -2.12 -7.55 -20.77
C ASN A 273 -1.92 -7.95 -19.31
N PRO A 274 -2.99 -8.34 -18.59
CA PRO A 274 -2.91 -8.74 -17.20
C PRO A 274 -2.07 -10.04 -17.04
N PHE A 275 -1.37 -10.17 -15.90
CA PHE A 275 -0.64 -11.40 -15.46
C PHE A 275 0.74 -11.69 -16.08
N THR A 276 1.47 -10.71 -16.58
CA THR A 276 2.89 -10.95 -16.91
C THR A 276 3.78 -10.80 -15.67
N GLY A 277 4.14 -11.94 -15.06
CA GLY A 277 5.22 -12.06 -14.09
C GLY A 277 4.93 -11.66 -12.64
N TYR A 278 5.93 -11.90 -11.79
CA TYR A 278 5.96 -11.52 -10.37
C TYR A 278 6.43 -10.06 -10.25
N TRP A 279 5.60 -9.15 -9.71
CA TRP A 279 5.99 -7.73 -9.59
C TRP A 279 7.14 -7.57 -8.60
N GLY A 280 7.05 -8.16 -7.40
CA GLY A 280 8.15 -8.13 -6.45
C GLY A 280 7.76 -8.07 -4.98
N HIS A 281 8.79 -7.85 -4.16
CA HIS A 281 8.72 -7.61 -2.73
C HIS A 281 9.53 -6.35 -2.43
N LEU A 282 8.86 -5.25 -2.13
CA LEU A 282 9.53 -4.02 -1.68
C LEU A 282 9.73 -4.08 -0.16
N ASP A 283 10.94 -3.76 0.28
CA ASP A 283 11.29 -3.79 1.70
C ASP A 283 10.69 -2.60 2.45
N GLY A 284 10.62 -1.43 1.81
CA GLY A 284 10.05 -0.24 2.43
C GLY A 284 9.59 0.82 1.44
N LEU A 285 8.51 1.51 1.81
CA LEU A 285 8.01 2.70 1.13
C LEU A 285 7.73 3.77 2.18
N HIS A 286 8.59 4.79 2.24
CA HIS A 286 8.52 5.87 3.22
C HIS A 286 8.15 7.16 2.49
N ASN A 287 6.92 7.62 2.65
CA ASN A 287 6.37 8.72 1.89
C ASN A 287 6.01 9.90 2.78
N ASP A 288 6.99 10.74 3.05
CA ASP A 288 6.82 11.90 3.93
C ASP A 288 6.22 13.08 3.16
N PHE A 289 4.87 13.11 3.17
CA PHE A 289 4.03 14.16 2.61
C PHE A 289 3.95 14.23 1.07
N ASP A 290 3.73 13.11 0.40
CA ASP A 290 3.47 13.09 -1.05
C ASP A 290 2.14 13.79 -1.41
N ALA A 291 2.02 14.31 -2.63
CA ALA A 291 0.74 14.79 -3.12
C ALA A 291 -0.21 13.61 -3.41
N TYR A 292 0.24 12.64 -4.20
CA TYR A 292 -0.52 11.45 -4.59
C TYR A 292 0.15 10.18 -4.07
N ALA A 293 -0.67 9.23 -3.64
CA ALA A 293 -0.17 7.97 -3.12
C ALA A 293 0.25 6.97 -4.21
N PRO A 294 0.99 5.92 -3.82
CA PRO A 294 1.35 4.82 -4.71
C PRO A 294 0.14 4.14 -5.37
N VAL A 295 0.31 3.76 -6.63
CA VAL A 295 -0.69 2.98 -7.37
C VAL A 295 -0.07 1.71 -7.95
N TRP A 296 -0.72 0.58 -7.69
CA TRP A 296 -0.43 -0.69 -8.35
C TRP A 296 -1.61 -1.07 -9.23
N ARG A 297 -1.37 -1.12 -10.55
CA ARG A 297 -2.41 -1.36 -11.54
C ARG A 297 -2.08 -2.54 -12.45
N ASP A 298 -3.03 -3.46 -12.57
CA ASP A 298 -2.98 -4.62 -13.46
C ASP A 298 -1.76 -5.53 -13.26
N VAL A 299 -1.25 -5.61 -12.03
CA VAL A 299 -0.10 -6.43 -11.65
C VAL A 299 -0.50 -7.70 -10.90
N ASN A 300 0.34 -8.74 -10.96
CA ASN A 300 0.00 -10.02 -10.35
C ASN A 300 0.34 -10.08 -8.86
N ASP A 301 1.62 -10.04 -8.50
CA ASP A 301 2.05 -10.35 -7.13
C ASP A 301 2.84 -9.19 -6.52
N VAL A 302 2.17 -8.41 -5.67
CA VAL A 302 2.75 -7.27 -4.96
C VAL A 302 2.95 -7.64 -3.50
N ALA A 303 4.19 -7.55 -3.00
CA ALA A 303 4.47 -7.62 -1.58
C ALA A 303 5.16 -6.34 -1.10
N ILE A 304 4.71 -5.78 0.01
CA ILE A 304 5.29 -4.61 0.66
C ILE A 304 5.46 -4.93 2.15
N SER A 305 6.69 -4.92 2.67
CA SER A 305 6.93 -5.22 4.09
C SER A 305 6.46 -4.08 4.98
N TYR A 306 6.80 -2.85 4.59
CA TYR A 306 6.51 -1.65 5.35
C TYR A 306 6.09 -0.52 4.40
N LEU A 307 4.96 0.11 4.68
CA LEU A 307 4.54 1.36 4.06
C LEU A 307 4.22 2.34 5.17
N ASP A 308 4.83 3.51 5.12
CA ASP A 308 4.56 4.61 6.04
C ASP A 308 4.51 5.90 5.24
N GLY A 309 3.33 6.52 5.18
CA GLY A 309 3.21 7.75 4.43
C GLY A 309 1.96 8.53 4.72
N ALA A 310 2.02 9.81 4.35
CA ALA A 310 0.89 10.72 4.37
C ALA A 310 0.70 11.34 2.98
N TYR A 311 -0.56 11.55 2.60
CA TYR A 311 -0.93 11.99 1.25
C TYR A 311 -1.88 13.19 1.27
N ALA A 312 -1.75 14.09 0.29
CA ALA A 312 -2.65 15.25 0.14
C ALA A 312 -4.05 14.84 -0.38
N TYR A 313 -4.04 13.84 -1.25
CA TYR A 313 -5.23 13.30 -1.90
C TYR A 313 -5.50 11.87 -1.41
N ASN A 314 -6.07 11.02 -2.25
CA ASN A 314 -6.28 9.62 -1.90
C ASN A 314 -4.95 8.90 -1.59
N GLY A 315 -5.03 8.01 -0.60
CA GLY A 315 -4.00 7.07 -0.22
C GLY A 315 -3.81 5.94 -1.23
N PRO A 316 -2.98 4.93 -0.90
CA PRO A 316 -2.53 3.94 -1.87
C PRO A 316 -3.68 3.16 -2.51
N SER A 317 -3.53 2.80 -3.79
CA SER A 317 -4.59 2.14 -4.57
C SER A 317 -4.12 0.84 -5.24
N LEU A 318 -4.95 -0.21 -5.11
CA LEU A 318 -4.80 -1.51 -5.76
C LEU A 318 -5.89 -1.68 -6.82
N GLN A 319 -5.49 -1.62 -8.08
CA GLN A 319 -6.39 -1.57 -9.23
C GLN A 319 -6.23 -2.79 -10.13
N GLY A 320 -7.11 -3.78 -10.00
CA GLY A 320 -7.01 -5.04 -10.75
C GLY A 320 -5.78 -5.89 -10.38
N VAL A 321 -5.39 -5.87 -9.11
CA VAL A 321 -4.21 -6.59 -8.60
C VAL A 321 -4.55 -8.05 -8.30
N GLY A 322 -3.75 -8.99 -8.79
CA GLY A 322 -3.95 -10.43 -8.53
C GLY A 322 -3.86 -10.75 -7.04
N VAL A 323 -2.68 -10.53 -6.47
CA VAL A 323 -2.29 -10.84 -5.11
C VAL A 323 -1.55 -9.63 -4.53
N PHE A 324 -1.99 -9.17 -3.36
CA PHE A 324 -1.30 -8.18 -2.56
C PHE A 324 -1.01 -8.73 -1.17
N LYS A 325 0.23 -8.57 -0.70
CA LYS A 325 0.67 -8.90 0.65
C LYS A 325 1.29 -7.68 1.31
N GLY A 326 0.59 -7.12 2.29
CA GLY A 326 1.09 -6.04 3.15
C GLY A 326 1.56 -6.57 4.50
N GLY A 327 2.76 -6.18 4.91
CA GLY A 327 3.19 -6.31 6.30
C GLY A 327 2.48 -5.26 7.15
N ILE A 328 3.19 -4.17 7.44
CA ILE A 328 2.68 -3.05 8.24
C ILE A 328 2.47 -1.84 7.31
N ILE A 329 1.28 -1.27 7.34
CA ILE A 329 0.89 -0.14 6.48
C ILE A 329 0.33 0.97 7.36
N TYR A 330 1.01 2.11 7.39
CA TYR A 330 0.56 3.37 7.98
C TYR A 330 0.22 4.36 6.87
N VAL A 331 -1.01 4.87 6.89
CA VAL A 331 -1.46 5.90 5.93
C VAL A 331 -2.10 7.06 6.66
N GLY A 332 -1.59 8.27 6.43
CA GLY A 332 -2.19 9.52 6.88
C GLY A 332 -2.74 10.39 5.74
N ASP A 333 -3.60 11.34 6.09
CA ASP A 333 -3.92 12.51 5.26
C ASP A 333 -3.15 13.74 5.79
N ILE A 334 -2.78 14.65 4.91
CA ILE A 334 -2.07 15.91 5.19
C ILE A 334 -3.03 17.10 5.08
N ASP A 335 -3.94 17.05 4.10
CA ASP A 335 -4.76 18.18 3.68
C ASP A 335 -6.23 17.93 4.03
N SER A 336 -6.51 17.47 5.25
CA SER A 336 -7.82 17.44 5.94
C SER A 336 -9.05 17.39 5.02
N ASN A 337 -9.13 16.41 4.12
CA ASN A 337 -10.26 16.29 3.22
C ASN A 337 -11.06 15.04 3.58
N ALA A 338 -12.21 15.26 4.24
CA ALA A 338 -13.10 14.20 4.71
C ALA A 338 -13.57 13.21 3.62
N ARG A 339 -13.34 13.51 2.33
CA ARG A 339 -13.68 12.62 1.22
C ARG A 339 -12.55 11.68 0.79
N ASN A 340 -11.31 11.95 1.17
CA ASN A 340 -10.16 11.13 0.78
C ASN A 340 -10.31 9.71 1.32
N VAL A 341 -9.85 8.72 0.54
CA VAL A 341 -9.79 7.31 0.94
C VAL A 341 -8.34 6.99 1.30
N HIS A 342 -8.08 6.44 2.48
CA HIS A 342 -6.72 6.13 2.94
C HIS A 342 -6.16 4.87 2.27
N PHE A 343 -6.99 3.89 1.93
CA PHE A 343 -6.53 2.72 1.19
C PHE A 343 -7.64 2.20 0.29
N ASP A 344 -7.39 2.15 -1.01
CA ASP A 344 -8.39 1.80 -2.01
C ASP A 344 -8.08 0.50 -2.72
N VAL A 345 -9.08 -0.37 -2.82
CA VAL A 345 -9.03 -1.60 -3.61
C VAL A 345 -10.20 -1.54 -4.57
N SER A 346 -9.91 -1.33 -5.84
CA SER A 346 -10.92 -1.07 -6.87
C SER A 346 -10.63 -1.84 -8.16
N PRO A 347 -11.62 -1.96 -9.06
CA PRO A 347 -11.37 -2.50 -10.39
C PRO A 347 -10.35 -1.65 -11.16
N SER A 348 -9.56 -2.29 -12.03
CA SER A 348 -8.71 -1.54 -12.94
C SER A 348 -9.55 -0.63 -13.84
N PRO A 349 -9.27 0.68 -13.90
CA PRO A 349 -9.97 1.57 -14.83
C PRO A 349 -9.58 1.31 -16.29
N VAL A 350 -8.53 0.51 -16.54
CA VAL A 350 -8.01 0.21 -17.88
C VAL A 350 -8.58 -1.09 -18.42
N THR A 351 -8.64 -2.14 -17.59
CA THR A 351 -9.03 -3.49 -18.01
C THR A 351 -10.38 -3.93 -17.45
N GLY A 352 -10.95 -3.19 -16.49
CA GLY A 352 -12.13 -3.60 -15.72
C GLY A 352 -11.85 -4.76 -14.76
N ARG A 353 -10.59 -5.21 -14.67
CA ARG A 353 -10.20 -6.37 -13.87
C ARG A 353 -10.40 -6.11 -12.38
N LEU A 354 -10.89 -7.11 -11.67
CA LEU A 354 -11.08 -7.07 -10.23
C LEU A 354 -9.82 -7.52 -9.49
N SER A 355 -9.59 -6.96 -8.30
CA SER A 355 -8.54 -7.43 -7.40
C SER A 355 -8.98 -8.72 -6.69
N SER A 356 -8.10 -9.71 -6.53
CA SER A 356 -8.55 -11.09 -6.16
C SER A 356 -8.09 -11.63 -4.81
N ARG A 357 -6.87 -11.32 -4.37
CA ARG A 357 -6.32 -11.85 -3.10
C ARG A 357 -5.55 -10.77 -2.36
N LEU A 358 -6.19 -10.16 -1.39
CA LEU A 358 -5.59 -9.16 -0.51
C LEU A 358 -5.26 -9.80 0.84
N SER A 359 -4.02 -9.66 1.32
CA SER A 359 -3.66 -9.99 2.70
C SER A 359 -2.83 -8.88 3.32
N ILE A 360 -3.26 -8.38 4.48
CA ILE A 360 -2.56 -7.31 5.20
C ILE A 360 -2.47 -7.70 6.69
N ASN A 361 -1.27 -7.69 7.27
CA ASN A 361 -1.09 -7.97 8.69
C ASN A 361 -1.61 -6.83 9.56
N GLN A 362 -1.26 -5.59 9.22
CA GLN A 362 -1.71 -4.41 9.95
C GLN A 362 -1.87 -3.22 9.01
N LEU A 363 -3.06 -2.61 9.02
CA LEU A 363 -3.37 -1.36 8.35
C LEU A 363 -3.77 -0.33 9.41
N THR A 364 -3.02 0.76 9.53
CA THR A 364 -3.33 1.86 10.44
C THR A 364 -3.54 3.13 9.63
N MET A 365 -4.67 3.80 9.84
CA MET A 365 -5.07 4.99 9.11
C MET A 365 -5.22 6.14 10.10
N LEU A 366 -4.51 7.23 9.83
CA LEU A 366 -4.41 8.40 10.69
C LEU A 366 -5.13 9.57 10.02
N ASN A 367 -5.84 10.38 10.80
CA ASN A 367 -6.46 11.65 10.36
C ASN A 367 -7.86 11.52 9.72
N ALA A 368 -8.45 12.66 9.33
CA ALA A 368 -9.78 12.78 8.74
C ALA A 368 -9.87 12.12 7.35
N GLY A 369 -11.04 11.54 7.02
CA GLY A 369 -11.28 10.88 5.74
C GLY A 369 -11.89 9.49 5.88
N ASN A 370 -12.15 8.82 4.76
CA ASN A 370 -12.56 7.43 4.74
C ASN A 370 -11.34 6.52 4.86
N GLY A 371 -11.42 5.45 5.64
CA GLY A 371 -10.32 4.53 5.83
C GLY A 371 -10.12 3.61 4.63
N LEU A 372 -10.42 2.32 4.83
CA LEU A 372 -10.30 1.27 3.82
C LEU A 372 -11.54 1.25 2.94
N ARG A 373 -11.37 1.26 1.62
CA ARG A 373 -12.43 0.97 0.65
C ARG A 373 -12.09 -0.28 -0.15
N ILE A 374 -13.01 -1.24 -0.17
CA ILE A 374 -12.94 -2.42 -1.04
C ILE A 374 -14.16 -2.41 -1.95
N GLU A 375 -13.93 -2.30 -3.24
CA GLU A 375 -14.94 -2.26 -4.29
C GLU A 375 -14.78 -3.43 -5.25
N THR A 376 -15.85 -4.21 -5.39
CA THR A 376 -16.02 -5.26 -6.40
C THR A 376 -14.77 -6.14 -6.60
N PRO A 377 -14.26 -6.83 -5.56
CA PRO A 377 -13.18 -7.78 -5.74
C PRO A 377 -13.65 -9.04 -6.48
N ASP A 378 -12.73 -9.84 -7.00
CA ASP A 378 -13.03 -11.09 -7.70
C ASP A 378 -13.75 -12.08 -6.77
N PRO A 379 -15.02 -12.43 -7.05
CA PRO A 379 -15.80 -13.31 -6.19
C PRO A 379 -15.38 -14.79 -6.26
N SER A 380 -14.55 -15.18 -7.24
CA SER A 380 -14.08 -16.57 -7.40
C SER A 380 -12.91 -16.92 -6.47
N ALA A 381 -12.30 -15.92 -5.85
CA ALA A 381 -11.22 -16.06 -4.88
C ALA A 381 -11.62 -15.48 -3.52
N ARG A 382 -10.86 -15.83 -2.47
CA ARG A 382 -10.97 -15.13 -1.19
C ARG A 382 -10.41 -13.72 -1.37
N ALA A 383 -11.31 -12.74 -1.56
CA ALA A 383 -10.97 -11.37 -1.92
C ALA A 383 -10.00 -10.71 -0.94
N ALA A 384 -10.27 -10.82 0.37
CA ALA A 384 -9.50 -10.13 1.39
C ALA A 384 -9.39 -10.93 2.70
N ASP A 385 -8.18 -10.98 3.25
CA ASP A 385 -7.83 -11.52 4.56
C ASP A 385 -6.93 -10.54 5.31
N ILE A 386 -7.56 -9.64 6.07
CA ILE A 386 -6.89 -8.57 6.78
C ILE A 386 -6.92 -8.89 8.28
N ARG A 387 -5.75 -8.99 8.90
CA ARG A 387 -5.67 -9.35 10.33
C ARG A 387 -6.15 -8.19 11.20
N GLN A 388 -5.69 -6.97 10.95
CA GLN A 388 -6.07 -5.80 11.72
C GLN A 388 -6.13 -4.53 10.86
N VAL A 389 -7.21 -3.77 11.03
CA VAL A 389 -7.40 -2.41 10.53
C VAL A 389 -7.65 -1.52 11.73
N THR A 390 -6.89 -0.45 11.88
CA THR A 390 -7.07 0.53 12.95
C THR A 390 -7.25 1.91 12.33
N MET A 391 -8.29 2.61 12.73
CA MET A 391 -8.50 4.01 12.37
C MET A 391 -8.47 4.87 13.62
N VAL A 392 -7.59 5.87 13.62
CA VAL A 392 -7.38 6.79 14.75
C VAL A 392 -7.85 8.17 14.33
N GLY A 393 -8.96 8.63 14.90
CA GLY A 393 -9.43 10.01 14.82
C GLY A 393 -8.85 10.85 15.98
N SER A 394 -8.58 12.13 15.76
CA SER A 394 -8.29 13.05 16.87
C SER A 394 -9.60 13.60 17.40
N GLY A 395 -9.96 13.24 18.63
CA GLY A 395 -11.14 13.79 19.29
C GLY A 395 -11.08 15.32 19.49
N PRO A 396 -12.17 15.94 19.97
CA PRO A 396 -12.35 17.39 20.10
C PRO A 396 -11.43 18.07 21.14
N GLY A 397 -10.37 17.39 21.60
CA GLY A 397 -9.50 17.87 22.66
C GLY A 397 -8.23 18.60 22.22
N LYS A 398 -7.79 18.49 20.95
CA LYS A 398 -6.52 19.09 20.50
C LYS A 398 -6.51 19.51 19.03
N GLY A 399 -6.96 20.72 18.76
CA GLY A 399 -6.42 21.56 17.67
C GLY A 399 -7.00 21.42 16.26
N ALA A 400 -7.80 20.39 15.96
CA ALA A 400 -8.69 20.36 14.79
C ALA A 400 -9.75 19.27 15.02
N ASP A 401 -11.03 19.58 14.78
CA ASP A 401 -12.15 18.62 14.84
C ASP A 401 -12.05 17.61 13.66
N LEU A 402 -11.06 16.72 13.72
CA LEU A 402 -10.82 15.73 12.67
C LEU A 402 -11.62 14.47 13.00
N SER A 403 -12.85 14.42 12.48
CA SER A 403 -13.64 13.19 12.45
C SER A 403 -13.23 12.35 11.24
N PHE A 404 -13.14 11.04 11.44
CA PHE A 404 -13.03 10.14 10.29
C PHE A 404 -14.41 9.88 9.66
N GLY A 405 -14.43 9.55 8.37
CA GLY A 405 -15.61 9.11 7.63
C GLY A 405 -15.99 7.68 8.00
N ASN A 406 -16.08 6.79 7.02
CA ASN A 406 -16.21 5.35 7.28
C ASN A 406 -14.83 4.71 7.42
N ALA A 407 -14.58 3.95 8.49
CA ALA A 407 -13.28 3.29 8.68
C ALA A 407 -13.07 2.13 7.70
N ALA A 408 -14.14 1.38 7.39
CA ALA A 408 -14.16 0.42 6.29
C ALA A 408 -15.45 0.57 5.47
N THR A 409 -15.33 0.64 4.16
CA THR A 409 -16.45 0.61 3.21
C THR A 409 -16.28 -0.57 2.26
N LEU A 410 -17.24 -1.48 2.27
CA LEU A 410 -17.28 -2.70 1.46
C LEU A 410 -18.44 -2.61 0.47
N ASN A 411 -18.12 -2.40 -0.81
CA ASN A 411 -19.13 -2.26 -1.87
C ASN A 411 -19.03 -3.42 -2.87
N ASN A 412 -20.11 -4.18 -3.04
CA ASN A 412 -20.12 -5.41 -3.84
C ASN A 412 -18.96 -6.37 -3.48
N ALA A 413 -18.59 -6.43 -2.21
CA ALA A 413 -17.41 -7.15 -1.73
C ALA A 413 -17.76 -8.58 -1.32
N LYS A 414 -17.03 -9.57 -1.85
CA LYS A 414 -17.24 -11.00 -1.53
C LYS A 414 -16.06 -11.63 -0.83
N GLY A 415 -16.29 -12.44 0.20
CA GLY A 415 -15.21 -13.22 0.84
C GLY A 415 -14.18 -12.34 1.57
N VAL A 416 -14.67 -11.34 2.31
CA VAL A 416 -13.85 -10.42 3.11
C VAL A 416 -13.77 -10.91 4.54
N LEU A 417 -12.56 -11.15 5.05
CA LEU A 417 -12.29 -11.31 6.48
C LEU A 417 -11.46 -10.12 6.98
N ILE A 418 -11.98 -9.41 7.98
CA ILE A 418 -11.24 -8.45 8.79
C ILE A 418 -11.24 -8.95 10.23
N GLY A 419 -10.09 -9.41 10.73
CA GLY A 419 -9.97 -10.00 12.07
C GLY A 419 -10.30 -9.01 13.18
N ALA A 420 -9.78 -7.79 13.07
CA ALA A 420 -10.09 -6.68 13.96
C ALA A 420 -10.16 -5.37 13.17
N LEU A 421 -11.29 -4.67 13.28
CA LEU A 421 -11.53 -3.34 12.78
C LEU A 421 -11.71 -2.43 14.00
N VAL A 422 -10.69 -1.63 14.27
CA VAL A 422 -10.58 -0.80 15.47
C VAL A 422 -10.87 0.64 15.12
N GLY A 423 -11.81 1.27 15.83
CA GLY A 423 -12.10 2.70 15.72
C GLY A 423 -11.85 3.42 17.04
N GLU A 424 -10.90 4.36 17.02
CA GLU A 424 -10.59 5.21 18.17
C GLU A 424 -10.98 6.66 17.84
N GLY A 425 -11.86 7.27 18.65
CA GLY A 425 -12.26 8.68 18.51
C GLY A 425 -13.61 8.89 17.84
N TYR A 426 -13.77 10.00 17.13
CA TYR A 426 -15.05 10.41 16.51
C TYR A 426 -15.04 10.12 15.01
N GLY A 427 -16.15 9.60 14.48
CA GLY A 427 -16.28 9.35 13.04
C GLY A 427 -17.69 9.00 12.55
N GLY A 428 -17.80 8.72 11.24
CA GLY A 428 -19.05 8.44 10.53
C GLY A 428 -19.56 7.01 10.76
N SER A 429 -18.77 5.99 10.43
CA SER A 429 -19.05 4.62 10.85
C SER A 429 -17.77 3.79 10.93
N LEU A 430 -17.80 2.71 11.71
CA LEU A 430 -16.71 1.75 11.71
C LEU A 430 -16.76 0.91 10.43
N LEU A 431 -17.93 0.37 10.09
CA LEU A 431 -18.15 -0.48 8.93
C LEU A 431 -19.39 -0.07 8.14
N ALA A 432 -19.24 0.12 6.83
CA ALA A 432 -20.33 0.24 5.88
C ALA A 432 -20.28 -0.90 4.85
N VAL A 433 -21.37 -1.65 4.70
CA VAL A 433 -21.53 -2.71 3.70
C VAL A 433 -22.66 -2.33 2.75
N THR A 434 -22.35 -2.23 1.45
CA THR A 434 -23.28 -1.78 0.41
C THR A 434 -23.22 -2.69 -0.82
N GLY A 435 -24.18 -2.52 -1.74
CA GLY A 435 -24.18 -3.22 -3.02
C GLY A 435 -24.72 -4.65 -2.95
N ALA A 436 -25.56 -5.00 -3.93
CA ALA A 436 -26.34 -6.24 -3.92
C ALA A 436 -25.49 -7.51 -4.01
N ALA A 437 -24.26 -7.40 -4.53
CA ALA A 437 -23.34 -8.51 -4.67
C ALA A 437 -22.47 -8.76 -3.42
N SER A 438 -22.57 -7.96 -2.37
CA SER A 438 -21.77 -8.19 -1.15
C SER A 438 -22.20 -9.48 -0.44
N ASP A 439 -21.23 -10.36 -0.13
CA ASP A 439 -21.46 -11.69 0.45
C ASP A 439 -20.23 -12.24 1.19
N ASP A 440 -20.44 -13.20 2.12
CA ASP A 440 -19.41 -13.79 2.98
C ASP A 440 -18.45 -12.73 3.60
N VAL A 441 -19.05 -11.69 4.18
CA VAL A 441 -18.33 -10.63 4.90
C VAL A 441 -18.23 -11.02 6.38
N ARG A 442 -17.01 -11.04 6.93
CA ARG A 442 -16.73 -11.38 8.32
C ARG A 442 -15.83 -10.32 8.95
N VAL A 443 -16.31 -9.65 9.99
CA VAL A 443 -15.57 -8.54 10.61
C VAL A 443 -15.61 -8.63 12.14
N GLY A 444 -14.46 -8.58 12.79
CA GLY A 444 -14.34 -8.28 14.22
C GLY A 444 -14.32 -6.78 14.45
N LEU A 445 -15.19 -6.25 15.30
CA LEU A 445 -15.41 -4.83 15.54
C LEU A 445 -14.93 -4.46 16.95
N TYR A 446 -14.10 -3.42 17.06
CA TYR A 446 -13.58 -2.92 18.33
C TYR A 446 -13.66 -1.40 18.37
N ALA A 447 -14.61 -0.84 19.12
CA ALA A 447 -14.78 0.62 19.16
C ALA A 447 -15.34 1.14 20.48
N LYS A 448 -15.01 2.40 20.77
CA LYS A 448 -15.53 3.17 21.90
C LYS A 448 -15.88 4.60 21.44
N GLY A 449 -17.12 5.05 21.68
CA GLY A 449 -17.47 6.47 21.61
C GLY A 449 -17.60 7.11 20.23
N LEU A 450 -18.11 6.41 19.21
CA LEU A 450 -18.26 6.98 17.85
C LEU A 450 -19.48 7.91 17.69
N SER A 451 -19.34 8.96 16.86
CA SER A 451 -20.43 9.92 16.53
C SER A 451 -21.51 9.43 15.58
N GLY A 452 -21.22 8.41 14.79
CA GLY A 452 -22.20 7.77 13.90
C GLY A 452 -22.52 6.33 14.31
N ASN A 453 -23.14 5.60 13.40
CA ASN A 453 -23.45 4.18 13.64
C ASN A 453 -22.17 3.37 13.56
N PHE A 454 -22.00 2.36 14.42
CA PHE A 454 -20.77 1.58 14.38
C PHE A 454 -20.78 0.73 13.09
N THR A 455 -21.89 0.06 12.81
CA THR A 455 -22.07 -0.70 11.56
C THR A 455 -23.32 -0.30 10.80
N PHE A 456 -23.19 -0.12 9.49
CA PHE A 456 -24.28 0.12 8.55
C PHE A 456 -24.28 -0.95 7.44
N ILE A 457 -25.41 -1.62 7.24
CA ILE A 457 -25.64 -2.58 6.17
C ILE A 457 -26.82 -2.08 5.33
N ALA A 458 -26.56 -1.78 4.06
CA ALA A 458 -27.53 -1.18 3.15
C ALA A 458 -28.67 -2.15 2.75
N PRO A 459 -29.86 -1.65 2.38
CA PRO A 459 -31.03 -2.48 2.10
C PRO A 459 -30.87 -3.46 0.94
N GLU A 460 -30.03 -3.12 -0.04
CA GLU A 460 -29.80 -3.95 -1.22
C GLU A 460 -28.87 -5.15 -0.97
N VAL A 461 -28.18 -5.23 0.17
CA VAL A 461 -27.23 -6.31 0.47
C VAL A 461 -28.00 -7.62 0.71
N THR A 462 -27.74 -8.64 -0.10
CA THR A 462 -28.43 -9.94 -0.01
C THR A 462 -27.57 -11.06 0.56
N GLY A 463 -26.24 -10.92 0.50
CA GLY A 463 -25.30 -11.91 1.00
C GLY A 463 -25.12 -11.89 2.51
N ARG A 464 -24.36 -12.86 3.02
CA ARG A 464 -24.15 -13.08 4.45
C ARG A 464 -23.14 -12.08 5.03
N VAL A 465 -23.50 -11.50 6.18
CA VAL A 465 -22.60 -10.70 7.01
C VAL A 465 -22.49 -11.34 8.40
N GLN A 466 -21.27 -11.52 8.89
CA GLN A 466 -20.97 -11.99 10.24
C GLN A 466 -20.12 -10.96 10.99
N LEU A 467 -20.58 -10.59 12.19
CA LEU A 467 -19.92 -9.60 13.04
C LEU A 467 -19.57 -10.23 14.39
N SER A 468 -18.46 -9.81 14.97
CA SER A 468 -17.97 -10.21 16.31
C SER A 468 -17.24 -9.05 16.97
N GLY A 469 -16.88 -9.15 18.26
CA GLY A 469 -16.00 -8.18 18.91
C GLY A 469 -16.65 -7.41 20.05
N ARG A 470 -16.10 -6.23 20.39
CA ARG A 470 -16.50 -5.44 21.56
C ARG A 470 -16.75 -3.99 21.21
N MET A 471 -17.92 -3.49 21.58
CA MET A 471 -18.36 -2.13 21.26
C MET A 471 -18.90 -1.46 22.51
N SER A 472 -18.47 -0.24 22.80
CA SER A 472 -19.00 0.53 23.94
C SER A 472 -19.36 1.97 23.60
N ASP A 473 -20.34 2.47 24.33
CA ASP A 473 -20.68 3.89 24.42
C ASP A 473 -21.06 4.54 23.08
N PRO A 474 -22.00 3.97 22.29
CA PRO A 474 -22.55 4.71 21.16
C PRO A 474 -23.18 6.02 21.62
N ILE A 475 -22.98 7.10 20.86
CA ILE A 475 -23.57 8.40 21.16
C ILE A 475 -25.12 8.30 21.11
N PRO A 476 -25.86 9.01 21.99
CA PRO A 476 -27.33 9.04 21.93
C PRO A 476 -27.87 9.35 20.53
N GLY A 477 -28.94 8.65 20.13
CA GLY A 477 -29.54 8.71 18.80
C GLY A 477 -28.85 7.84 17.74
N ARG A 478 -27.78 7.11 18.10
CA ARG A 478 -27.08 6.18 17.20
C ARG A 478 -27.33 4.72 17.55
N SER A 479 -27.04 3.87 16.57
CA SER A 479 -27.12 2.43 16.70
C SER A 479 -25.77 1.76 16.53
N VAL A 480 -25.54 0.69 17.28
CA VAL A 480 -24.36 -0.14 17.10
C VAL A 480 -24.43 -0.88 15.75
N LEU A 481 -25.61 -1.36 15.39
CA LEU A 481 -25.87 -1.99 14.09
C LEU A 481 -27.13 -1.41 13.46
N THR A 482 -27.03 -1.00 12.19
CA THR A 482 -28.18 -0.64 11.35
C THR A 482 -28.26 -1.57 10.15
N VAL A 483 -29.40 -2.25 9.95
CA VAL A 483 -29.66 -3.14 8.82
C VAL A 483 -30.87 -2.62 8.04
N GLY A 484 -30.63 -2.12 6.83
CA GLY A 484 -31.66 -1.52 5.98
C GLY A 484 -32.61 -2.52 5.32
N GLY A 485 -32.23 -3.80 5.22
CA GLY A 485 -32.93 -4.80 4.41
C GLY A 485 -33.18 -6.12 5.14
N ASN A 486 -33.32 -7.20 4.35
CA ASN A 486 -33.49 -8.57 4.84
C ASN A 486 -32.17 -9.37 4.86
N THR A 487 -31.03 -8.67 4.84
CA THR A 487 -29.69 -9.24 4.82
C THR A 487 -29.52 -10.29 5.93
N PRO A 488 -28.98 -11.49 5.62
CA PRO A 488 -28.59 -12.46 6.64
C PRO A 488 -27.41 -11.93 7.47
N VAL A 489 -27.70 -11.48 8.69
CA VAL A 489 -26.69 -10.96 9.62
C VAL A 489 -26.58 -11.89 10.82
N ARG A 490 -25.36 -12.35 11.12
CA ARG A 490 -25.04 -13.15 12.31
C ARG A 490 -24.10 -12.39 13.23
N LEU A 491 -24.51 -12.16 14.47
CA LEU A 491 -23.68 -11.56 15.52
C LEU A 491 -23.20 -12.66 16.45
N ASP A 492 -21.89 -12.89 16.50
CA ASP A 492 -21.25 -14.01 17.21
C ASP A 492 -20.11 -13.47 18.09
N ASN A 493 -20.13 -13.77 19.38
CA ASN A 493 -19.22 -13.22 20.38
C ASN A 493 -19.16 -11.68 20.29
N LEU A 494 -20.33 -11.06 20.28
CA LEU A 494 -20.47 -9.60 20.22
C LEU A 494 -20.84 -9.05 21.60
N ASP A 495 -19.91 -8.32 22.22
CA ASP A 495 -20.12 -7.68 23.51
C ASP A 495 -20.41 -6.19 23.32
N VAL A 496 -21.57 -5.74 23.82
CA VAL A 496 -22.04 -4.37 23.58
C VAL A 496 -22.46 -3.70 24.88
N SER A 497 -21.88 -2.54 25.16
CA SER A 497 -22.27 -1.69 26.28
C SER A 497 -22.81 -0.35 25.77
N ALA A 498 -24.03 0.04 26.17
CA ALA A 498 -24.60 1.32 25.77
C ALA A 498 -25.47 1.97 26.85
N SER A 499 -25.40 3.30 26.92
CA SER A 499 -26.16 4.14 27.85
C SER A 499 -27.51 4.60 27.26
N ASN A 500 -28.34 5.23 28.10
CA ASN A 500 -29.66 5.73 27.70
C ASN A 500 -29.59 6.67 26.49
N GLY A 501 -30.48 6.43 25.52
CA GLY A 501 -30.62 7.25 24.31
C GLY A 501 -30.01 6.64 23.05
N ALA A 502 -29.18 5.61 23.15
CA ALA A 502 -28.73 4.80 22.01
C ALA A 502 -29.61 3.54 21.84
N SER A 503 -29.54 2.88 20.69
CA SER A 503 -30.10 1.53 20.51
C SER A 503 -29.01 0.56 20.07
N LEU A 504 -29.12 -0.73 20.41
CA LEU A 504 -28.09 -1.68 19.99
C LEU A 504 -28.28 -2.05 18.51
N ILE A 505 -29.49 -2.41 18.12
CA ILE A 505 -29.78 -2.89 16.77
C ILE A 505 -30.97 -2.12 16.19
N ASN A 506 -30.78 -1.47 15.05
CA ASN A 506 -31.86 -0.95 14.23
C ASN A 506 -32.04 -1.82 12.98
N VAL A 507 -33.24 -2.37 12.79
CA VAL A 507 -33.61 -3.15 11.62
C VAL A 507 -34.85 -2.55 10.96
N ALA A 508 -34.74 -2.22 9.68
CA ALA A 508 -35.84 -1.60 8.93
C ALA A 508 -36.90 -2.63 8.47
N SER A 509 -36.50 -3.88 8.20
CA SER A 509 -37.40 -4.91 7.66
C SER A 509 -38.08 -5.76 8.74
N ALA A 510 -39.40 -5.99 8.59
CA ALA A 510 -40.13 -6.92 9.46
C ALA A 510 -39.78 -8.39 9.20
N SER A 511 -39.37 -8.74 7.97
CA SER A 511 -38.94 -10.09 7.57
C SER A 511 -37.41 -10.22 7.65
N ASN A 512 -36.80 -9.64 8.69
CA ASN A 512 -35.36 -9.62 8.81
C ASN A 512 -34.76 -10.99 9.15
N ARG A 513 -33.45 -11.12 8.95
CA ARG A 513 -32.68 -12.34 9.20
C ARG A 513 -31.51 -12.08 10.14
N VAL A 514 -31.65 -11.09 11.03
CA VAL A 514 -30.63 -10.70 12.00
C VAL A 514 -30.70 -11.67 13.19
N ARG A 515 -29.58 -12.30 13.52
CA ARG A 515 -29.48 -13.28 14.62
C ARG A 515 -28.31 -12.92 15.53
N TRP A 516 -28.58 -12.66 16.81
CA TRP A 516 -27.56 -12.52 17.83
C TRP A 516 -27.41 -13.84 18.59
N VAL A 517 -26.32 -14.56 18.33
CA VAL A 517 -26.16 -15.95 18.79
C VAL A 517 -25.31 -16.10 20.05
N SER A 518 -24.41 -15.17 20.32
CA SER A 518 -23.48 -15.20 21.47
C SER A 518 -22.87 -13.82 21.74
N GLY A 519 -22.34 -13.63 22.96
CA GLY A 519 -21.84 -12.36 23.49
C GLY A 519 -22.69 -11.86 24.64
N SER A 520 -22.51 -10.59 25.01
CA SER A 520 -23.21 -9.94 26.10
C SER A 520 -23.77 -8.56 25.70
N LYS A 521 -24.85 -8.18 26.36
CA LYS A 521 -25.36 -6.82 26.39
C LYS A 521 -25.19 -6.28 27.80
N SER A 522 -24.65 -5.07 27.95
CA SER A 522 -24.66 -4.33 29.21
C SER A 522 -25.16 -2.90 29.03
N GLY A 523 -25.60 -2.29 30.14
CA GLY A 523 -26.12 -0.93 30.15
C GLY A 523 -27.63 -0.83 29.91
N THR A 524 -28.13 0.39 29.85
CA THR A 524 -29.57 0.68 29.91
C THR A 524 -30.22 0.87 28.54
N ALA A 525 -29.45 0.82 27.45
CA ALA A 525 -29.98 0.99 26.10
C ALA A 525 -31.00 -0.10 25.72
N PRO A 526 -32.09 0.26 25.02
CA PRO A 526 -32.98 -0.72 24.41
C PRO A 526 -32.21 -1.61 23.41
N LEU A 527 -32.60 -2.88 23.35
CA LEU A 527 -32.00 -3.85 22.44
C LEU A 527 -32.23 -3.46 20.96
N TYR A 528 -33.39 -2.89 20.66
CA TYR A 528 -33.74 -2.47 19.31
C TYR A 528 -34.53 -1.15 19.30
N ALA A 529 -34.40 -0.40 18.20
CA ALA A 529 -35.15 0.84 17.97
C ALA A 529 -36.47 0.60 17.22
N ASP A 530 -36.41 -0.05 16.04
CA ASP A 530 -37.56 -0.15 15.14
C ASP A 530 -38.19 -1.55 15.14
N LYS A 531 -37.49 -2.56 14.59
CA LYS A 531 -37.93 -3.97 14.57
C LYS A 531 -36.98 -4.85 15.37
N PRO A 532 -37.49 -5.85 16.12
CA PRO A 532 -36.63 -6.77 16.84
C PRO A 532 -35.82 -7.65 15.86
N PRO A 533 -34.61 -8.09 16.25
CA PRO A 533 -33.90 -9.12 15.53
C PRO A 533 -34.74 -10.40 15.44
N ALA A 534 -34.60 -11.15 14.35
CA ALA A 534 -35.29 -12.43 14.16
C ALA A 534 -34.95 -13.48 15.23
N TYR A 535 -33.78 -13.37 15.87
CA TYR A 535 -33.39 -14.23 16.98
C TYR A 535 -32.36 -13.53 17.87
N VAL A 536 -32.52 -13.68 19.19
CA VAL A 536 -31.55 -13.30 20.21
C VAL A 536 -31.40 -14.49 21.14
N ALA A 537 -30.16 -14.92 21.40
CA ALA A 537 -29.91 -16.04 22.28
C ALA A 537 -30.23 -15.65 23.73
N PRO A 538 -30.80 -16.55 24.56
CA PRO A 538 -31.13 -16.25 25.95
C PRO A 538 -29.95 -15.73 26.78
N ALA A 539 -28.74 -16.21 26.50
CA ALA A 539 -27.52 -15.75 27.16
C ALA A 539 -27.16 -14.28 26.89
N VAL A 540 -27.71 -13.69 25.81
CA VAL A 540 -27.52 -12.28 25.44
C VAL A 540 -28.61 -11.39 26.05
N GLU A 541 -29.80 -11.93 26.30
CA GLU A 541 -30.94 -11.18 26.86
C GLU A 541 -30.77 -10.87 28.35
N LEU A 542 -29.91 -11.62 29.04
CA LEU A 542 -29.58 -11.42 30.45
C LEU A 542 -28.54 -10.29 30.57
N PRO A 543 -28.79 -9.25 31.39
CA PRO A 543 -27.91 -8.08 31.54
C PRO A 543 -26.58 -8.36 32.23
#